data_AF-A0AAD2HG83-F1
#
_entry.id   AF-A0AAD2HG83-F1
#
_cell.length_a   1.000
_cell.length_b   1.000
_cell.length_c   1.000
_cell.angle_alpha   90.00
_cell.angle_beta   90.00
_cell.angle_gamma   90.00
#
_symmetry.space_group_name_H-M   'P 1'
#
loop_
_entity.id
_entity.type
_entity.pdbx_description
1 polymer ?
#
loop_
_entity_poly.entity_id
_entity_poly.type
_entity_poly.pdbx_seq_one_letter_code
_entity_poly.pdbx_strand_id
1 'polypeptide(L)'
;MLLRDLLRTEFAAVVPQLKPYLLTSFGSFGRMDYGTGHEASFALFLLCLNLIRFLDPIPEEERSVVLVVFPRYLRLTWRLQDVYRLEPAGSHGVWGLDDSSFLSYIFGSGQLRDQTAVPVSAVLHPPLRESNLYFMSIMRIHQVKRGPFHEHSSQLHSIATGVPNWAKVNSGLFKMYEAEVLGKRVVVQHIPLGGLLEWDKAPALMSSPGTATSAVAAWHSNSNLPPVRARRTDISRMGPSSSS
;
A
#
# COMPACT_ATOMS: atom_id res chain seq x y z
N MET A 1 -2.03 -25.70 13.36
CA MET A 1 -1.13 -25.58 14.51
C MET A 1 -1.08 -24.12 14.91
N LEU A 2 -0.24 -23.26 14.31
CA LEU A 2 -0.05 -21.86 14.75
C LEU A 2 -1.30 -21.06 15.19
N LEU A 3 -2.31 -20.88 14.33
CA LEU A 3 -3.51 -20.10 14.72
C LEU A 3 -4.34 -20.76 15.82
N ARG A 4 -4.35 -22.10 15.90
CA ARG A 4 -5.05 -22.82 16.97
C ARG A 4 -4.29 -22.78 18.29
N ASP A 5 -2.97 -22.64 18.22
CA ASP A 5 -2.11 -22.53 19.40
C ASP A 5 -2.11 -21.09 19.94
N LEU A 6 -2.21 -20.10 19.03
CA LEU A 6 -2.27 -18.68 19.36
C LEU A 6 -3.65 -18.25 19.87
N LEU A 7 -4.72 -18.74 19.22
CA LEU A 7 -6.08 -18.34 19.54
C LEU A 7 -6.65 -19.29 20.59
N ARG A 8 -7.21 -18.70 21.66
CA ARG A 8 -7.97 -19.45 22.68
C ARG A 8 -9.10 -20.27 22.05
N THR A 9 -9.54 -21.33 22.72
CA THR A 9 -10.60 -22.22 22.24
C THR A 9 -11.90 -21.50 21.89
N GLU A 10 -12.19 -20.38 22.56
CA GLU A 10 -13.32 -19.48 22.26
C GLU A 10 -13.32 -18.90 20.83
N PHE A 11 -12.15 -18.79 20.18
CA PHE A 11 -12.00 -18.29 18.81
C PHE A 11 -11.86 -19.41 17.76
N ALA A 12 -12.06 -20.68 18.13
CA ALA A 12 -11.89 -21.80 17.20
C ALA A 12 -12.77 -21.67 15.93
N ALA A 13 -13.97 -21.09 16.07
CA ALA A 13 -14.92 -20.91 14.97
C ALA A 13 -14.47 -19.89 13.91
N VAL A 14 -13.64 -18.89 14.28
CA VAL A 14 -13.18 -17.85 13.35
C VAL A 14 -11.85 -18.21 12.66
N VAL A 15 -11.17 -19.26 13.12
CA VAL A 15 -9.91 -19.74 12.50
C VAL A 15 -10.00 -19.94 10.98
N PRO A 16 -11.08 -20.55 10.42
CA PRO A 16 -11.21 -20.72 8.96
C PRO A 16 -11.30 -19.38 8.20
N GLN A 17 -11.79 -18.32 8.84
CA GLN A 17 -11.92 -16.99 8.25
C GLN A 17 -10.62 -16.19 8.36
N LEU A 18 -9.84 -16.38 9.42
CA LEU A 18 -8.55 -15.69 9.62
C LEU A 18 -7.41 -16.32 8.82
N LYS A 19 -7.41 -17.65 8.70
CA LYS A 19 -6.33 -18.43 8.07
C LYS A 19 -5.99 -17.97 6.65
N PRO A 20 -6.95 -17.68 5.75
CA PRO A 20 -6.63 -17.24 4.40
C PRO A 20 -5.80 -15.95 4.37
N TYR A 21 -6.16 -14.94 5.17
CA TYR A 21 -5.39 -13.68 5.24
C TYR A 21 -3.96 -13.93 5.68
N LEU A 22 -3.77 -14.73 6.74
CA LEU A 22 -2.42 -15.05 7.23
C LEU A 22 -1.59 -15.80 6.19
N LEU A 23 -2.18 -16.79 5.49
CA LEU A 23 -1.45 -17.56 4.47
C LEU A 23 -1.06 -16.72 3.26
N THR A 24 -1.92 -15.78 2.86
CA THR A 24 -1.64 -14.85 1.76
C THR A 24 -0.63 -13.76 2.15
N SER A 25 -0.33 -13.56 3.44
CA SER A 25 0.49 -12.45 3.92
C SER A 25 1.98 -12.51 3.56
N PHE A 26 2.51 -13.66 3.11
CA PHE A 26 3.96 -13.92 3.03
C PHE A 26 4.49 -14.11 1.60
N GLY A 27 3.76 -13.64 0.60
CA GLY A 27 4.12 -13.79 -0.81
C GLY A 27 3.47 -14.99 -1.48
N SER A 28 3.73 -15.16 -2.78
CA SER A 28 3.28 -16.31 -3.56
C SER A 28 4.43 -17.26 -3.82
N PHE A 29 4.36 -18.47 -3.26
CA PHE A 29 5.36 -19.50 -3.52
C PHE A 29 5.39 -19.93 -5.00
N GLY A 30 4.22 -20.03 -5.65
CA GLY A 30 4.15 -20.44 -7.04
C GLY A 30 4.69 -19.41 -8.03
N ARG A 31 4.60 -18.11 -7.69
CA ARG A 31 5.15 -17.02 -8.51
C ARG A 31 6.51 -16.53 -8.05
N MET A 32 6.98 -16.97 -6.89
CA MET A 32 8.20 -16.48 -6.24
C MET A 32 8.21 -14.96 -6.09
N ASP A 33 7.07 -14.38 -5.70
CA ASP A 33 6.89 -12.93 -5.60
C ASP A 33 6.33 -12.47 -4.24
N TYR A 34 6.57 -11.20 -3.91
CA TYR A 34 5.98 -10.53 -2.75
C TYR A 34 5.76 -9.05 -3.07
N GLY A 35 4.69 -8.45 -2.54
CA GLY A 35 4.34 -7.06 -2.79
C GLY A 35 3.24 -6.54 -1.87
N THR A 36 2.75 -5.35 -2.17
CA THR A 36 1.81 -4.59 -1.31
C THR A 36 0.46 -5.30 -1.09
N GLY A 37 0.03 -6.17 -2.00
CA GLY A 37 -1.17 -6.99 -1.79
C GLY A 37 -1.01 -8.02 -0.66
N HIS A 38 0.20 -8.58 -0.51
CA HIS A 38 0.53 -9.49 0.59
C HIS A 38 0.63 -8.72 1.92
N GLU A 39 1.25 -7.53 1.90
CA GLU A 39 1.28 -6.62 3.05
C GLU A 39 -0.13 -6.20 3.50
N ALA A 40 -1.00 -5.85 2.54
CA ALA A 40 -2.40 -5.54 2.80
C ALA A 40 -3.14 -6.74 3.42
N SER A 41 -2.87 -7.96 2.93
CA SER A 41 -3.46 -9.17 3.50
C SER A 41 -3.09 -9.37 4.97
N PHE A 42 -1.84 -9.04 5.36
CA PHE A 42 -1.42 -9.07 6.76
C PHE A 42 -2.10 -8.00 7.60
N ALA A 43 -2.27 -6.79 7.06
CA ALA A 43 -3.01 -5.74 7.75
C ALA A 43 -4.48 -6.11 7.97
N LEU A 44 -5.11 -6.78 6.99
CA LEU A 44 -6.47 -7.30 7.14
C LEU A 44 -6.54 -8.44 8.16
N PHE A 45 -5.53 -9.30 8.23
CA PHE A 45 -5.43 -10.29 9.29
C PHE A 45 -5.42 -9.63 10.69
N LEU A 46 -4.60 -8.59 10.89
CA LEU A 46 -4.55 -7.83 12.13
C LEU A 46 -5.85 -7.08 12.42
N LEU A 47 -6.50 -6.53 11.40
CA LEU A 47 -7.83 -5.92 11.52
C LEU A 47 -8.86 -6.93 11.99
N CYS A 48 -8.89 -8.13 11.40
CA CYS A 48 -9.82 -9.18 11.80
C CYS A 48 -9.61 -9.61 13.26
N LEU A 49 -8.37 -9.69 13.75
CA LEU A 49 -8.08 -9.96 15.18
C LEU A 49 -8.67 -8.86 16.10
N ASN A 50 -8.59 -7.60 15.68
CA ASN A 50 -9.21 -6.49 16.43
C ASN A 50 -10.75 -6.54 16.37
N LEU A 51 -11.34 -6.88 15.21
CA LEU A 51 -12.79 -6.96 15.03
C LEU A 51 -13.42 -8.06 15.90
N ILE A 52 -12.74 -9.20 16.07
CA ILE A 52 -13.20 -10.29 16.94
C ILE A 52 -12.89 -10.05 18.42
N ARG A 53 -12.31 -8.89 18.78
CA ARG A 53 -11.89 -8.57 20.16
C ARG A 53 -10.91 -9.58 20.75
N PHE A 54 -10.00 -10.11 19.92
CA PHE A 54 -8.86 -10.87 20.41
C PHE A 54 -7.88 -9.99 21.19
N LEU A 55 -7.79 -8.72 20.80
CA LEU A 55 -7.05 -7.67 21.50
C LEU A 55 -8.05 -6.73 22.18
N ASP A 56 -7.65 -6.18 23.32
CA ASP A 56 -8.45 -5.18 24.01
C ASP A 56 -8.46 -3.91 23.15
N PRO A 57 -9.64 -3.31 22.88
CA PRO A 57 -9.76 -2.16 21.99
C PRO A 57 -9.40 -0.86 22.73
N ILE A 58 -8.19 -0.83 23.28
CA ILE A 58 -7.60 0.33 23.94
C ILE A 58 -6.45 0.89 23.08
N PRO A 59 -6.25 2.22 23.05
CA PRO A 59 -5.27 2.85 22.18
C PRO A 59 -3.84 2.30 22.34
N GLU A 60 -3.46 1.86 23.53
CA GLU A 60 -2.14 1.32 23.84
C GLU A 60 -1.90 -0.03 23.15
N GLU A 61 -2.91 -0.92 23.15
CA GLU A 61 -2.82 -2.21 22.47
C GLU A 61 -2.89 -2.06 20.95
N GLU A 62 -3.78 -1.21 20.45
CA GLU A 62 -3.89 -0.92 19.01
C GLU A 62 -2.58 -0.36 18.45
N ARG A 63 -1.93 0.55 19.18
CA ARG A 63 -0.59 1.04 18.83
C ARG A 63 0.44 -0.09 18.89
N SER A 64 0.37 -0.98 19.87
CA SER A 64 1.32 -2.09 20.01
C SER A 64 1.24 -3.07 18.84
N VAL A 65 0.05 -3.31 18.26
CA VAL A 65 -0.08 -4.09 17.02
C VAL A 65 0.83 -3.53 15.93
N VAL A 66 0.80 -2.22 15.72
CA VAL A 66 1.61 -1.56 14.69
C VAL A 66 3.08 -1.42 15.10
N LEU A 67 3.37 -1.07 16.34
CA LEU A 67 4.74 -0.75 16.77
C LEU A 67 5.56 -1.98 17.20
N VAL A 68 4.91 -3.12 17.45
CA VAL A 68 5.55 -4.32 18.00
C VAL A 68 5.38 -5.52 17.07
N VAL A 69 4.19 -5.75 16.50
CA VAL A 69 3.93 -6.89 15.61
C VAL A 69 4.35 -6.57 14.17
N PHE A 70 3.91 -5.44 13.64
CA PHE A 70 4.18 -5.07 12.24
C PHE A 70 5.69 -4.97 11.88
N PRO A 71 6.58 -4.36 12.67
CA PRO A 71 8.02 -4.38 12.37
C PRO A 71 8.64 -5.78 12.43
N ARG A 72 8.09 -6.72 13.21
CA ARG A 72 8.53 -8.13 13.16
C ARG A 72 8.09 -8.79 11.86
N TYR A 73 6.87 -8.50 11.41
CA TYR A 73 6.39 -8.94 10.09
C TYR A 73 7.27 -8.41 8.96
N LEU A 74 7.59 -7.11 8.93
CA LEU A 74 8.45 -6.52 7.91
C LEU A 74 9.84 -7.18 7.87
N ARG A 75 10.48 -7.38 9.03
CA ARG A 75 11.78 -8.07 9.08
C ARG A 75 11.69 -9.51 8.59
N LEU A 76 10.59 -10.21 8.87
CA LEU A 76 10.36 -11.55 8.35
C LEU A 76 10.21 -11.53 6.83
N THR A 77 9.38 -10.64 6.27
CA THR A 77 9.17 -10.57 4.82
C THR A 77 10.43 -10.12 4.08
N TRP A 78 11.21 -9.19 4.62
CA TRP A 78 12.53 -8.85 4.08
C TRP A 78 13.48 -10.04 4.07
N ARG A 79 13.50 -10.84 5.14
CA ARG A 79 14.31 -12.07 5.16
C ARG A 79 13.84 -13.09 4.13
N LEU A 80 12.52 -13.24 3.94
CA LEU A 80 11.98 -14.10 2.89
C LEU A 80 12.39 -13.62 1.49
N GLN A 81 12.29 -12.32 1.23
CA GLN A 81 12.73 -11.69 -0.01
C GLN A 81 14.21 -11.96 -0.27
N ASP A 82 15.08 -11.76 0.73
CA ASP A 82 16.53 -11.96 0.59
C ASP A 82 16.90 -13.44 0.36
N VAL A 83 16.34 -14.34 1.18
CA VAL A 83 16.70 -15.77 1.16
C VAL A 83 16.18 -16.45 -0.11
N TYR A 84 14.95 -16.15 -0.51
CA TYR A 84 14.31 -16.80 -1.64
C TYR A 84 14.37 -15.97 -2.93
N ARG A 85 15.01 -14.80 -2.91
CA ARG A 85 15.15 -13.88 -4.05
C ARG A 85 13.80 -13.57 -4.70
N LEU A 86 12.83 -13.22 -3.87
CA LEU A 86 11.46 -12.98 -4.33
C LEU A 86 11.41 -11.75 -5.25
N GLU A 87 10.66 -11.86 -6.34
CA GLU A 87 10.43 -10.76 -7.25
C GLU A 87 9.40 -9.76 -6.65
N PRO A 88 9.54 -8.45 -6.92
CA PRO A 88 8.53 -7.47 -6.56
C PRO A 88 7.19 -7.71 -7.28
N ALA A 89 6.16 -8.12 -6.54
CA ALA A 89 4.83 -8.38 -7.09
C ALA A 89 4.07 -7.07 -7.35
N GLY A 90 3.69 -6.83 -8.62
CA GLY A 90 2.91 -5.64 -8.99
C GLY A 90 3.66 -4.32 -8.80
N SER A 91 5.00 -4.35 -8.76
CA SER A 91 5.82 -3.14 -8.63
C SER A 91 5.65 -2.24 -9.85
N HIS A 92 5.60 -0.93 -9.61
CA HIS A 92 5.66 0.10 -10.64
C HIS A 92 7.09 0.54 -10.96
N GLY A 93 8.09 -0.20 -10.47
CA GLY A 93 9.50 0.15 -10.54
C GLY A 93 9.74 1.52 -9.93
N VAL A 94 10.42 2.40 -10.67
CA VAL A 94 10.78 3.76 -10.23
C VAL A 94 9.55 4.66 -9.96
N TRP A 95 8.38 4.29 -10.48
CA TRP A 95 7.11 5.01 -10.27
C TRP A 95 6.33 4.53 -9.04
N GLY A 96 6.75 3.42 -8.43
CA GLY A 96 6.20 2.94 -7.16
C GLY A 96 6.76 3.72 -5.97
N LEU A 97 6.05 3.68 -4.85
CA LEU A 97 6.60 4.19 -3.59
C LEU A 97 7.82 3.36 -3.15
N ASP A 98 7.67 2.05 -3.23
CA ASP A 98 8.65 1.01 -2.87
C ASP A 98 8.33 -0.23 -3.72
N ASP A 99 9.27 -1.17 -3.81
CA ASP A 99 9.08 -2.40 -4.58
C ASP A 99 8.08 -3.35 -3.92
N SER A 100 7.96 -3.31 -2.58
CA SER A 100 7.25 -4.36 -1.84
C SER A 100 6.43 -3.89 -0.64
N SER A 101 6.66 -2.69 -0.12
CA SER A 101 6.02 -2.19 1.11
C SER A 101 5.36 -0.82 0.96
N PHE A 102 4.29 -0.58 1.69
CA PHE A 102 3.59 0.71 1.69
C PHE A 102 3.21 1.16 3.11
N LEU A 103 2.61 0.26 3.89
CA LEU A 103 2.05 0.57 5.19
C LEU A 103 3.10 1.06 6.21
N SER A 104 4.34 0.58 6.10
CA SER A 104 5.46 1.07 6.94
C SER A 104 5.68 2.57 6.80
N TYR A 105 5.52 3.13 5.60
CA TYR A 105 5.59 4.56 5.33
C TYR A 105 4.38 5.32 5.89
N ILE A 106 3.18 4.75 5.82
CA ILE A 106 1.99 5.35 6.44
C ILE A 106 2.16 5.41 7.96
N PHE A 107 2.45 4.29 8.61
CA PHE A 107 2.60 4.23 10.05
C PHE A 107 3.78 5.09 10.53
N GLY A 108 4.91 5.05 9.83
CA GLY A 108 6.08 5.81 10.21
C GLY A 108 5.95 7.33 10.00
N SER A 109 5.23 7.77 8.96
CA SER A 109 4.85 9.18 8.85
C SER A 109 3.84 9.59 9.93
N GLY A 110 2.97 8.68 10.36
CA GLY A 110 2.07 8.87 11.50
C GLY A 110 2.83 9.09 12.82
N GLN A 111 3.90 8.35 13.06
CA GLN A 111 4.80 8.54 14.22
C GLN A 111 5.47 9.93 14.23
N LEU A 112 5.60 10.59 13.08
CA LEU A 112 6.27 11.90 12.92
C LEU A 112 5.28 13.05 12.66
N ARG A 113 3.98 12.77 12.64
CA ARG A 113 2.94 13.66 12.09
C ARG A 113 2.91 15.04 12.73
N ASP A 114 2.98 15.06 14.06
CA ASP A 114 2.69 16.25 14.87
C ASP A 114 3.98 16.93 15.39
N GLN A 115 5.16 16.44 14.99
CA GLN A 115 6.46 17.03 15.35
C GLN A 115 7.06 17.88 14.22
N THR A 116 7.93 18.82 14.57
CA THR A 116 8.61 19.73 13.63
C THR A 116 10.14 19.64 13.65
N ALA A 117 10.71 18.87 14.57
CA ALA A 117 12.15 18.76 14.78
C ALA A 117 12.87 18.03 13.63
N VAL A 118 12.21 17.05 13.03
CA VAL A 118 12.75 16.27 11.92
C VAL A 118 12.03 16.70 10.64
N PRO A 119 12.70 17.41 9.71
CA PRO A 119 12.12 17.73 8.42
C PRO A 119 11.97 16.47 7.56
N VAL A 120 11.06 16.50 6.57
CA VAL A 120 10.84 15.35 5.68
C VAL A 120 12.11 15.00 4.89
N SER A 121 12.87 16.00 4.46
CA SER A 121 14.14 15.83 3.74
C SER A 121 15.21 15.09 4.54
N ALA A 122 15.08 14.96 5.86
CA ALA A 122 16.02 14.22 6.69
C ALA A 122 16.17 12.76 6.24
N VAL A 123 15.15 12.17 5.60
CA VAL A 123 15.21 10.78 5.08
C VAL A 123 16.30 10.58 4.03
N LEU A 124 16.80 11.65 3.40
CA LEU A 124 17.88 11.60 2.41
C LEU A 124 19.28 11.55 3.05
N HIS A 125 19.36 11.64 4.38
CA HIS A 125 20.61 11.71 5.13
C HIS A 125 20.71 10.57 6.15
N PRO A 126 20.93 9.32 5.71
CA PRO A 126 21.19 8.21 6.64
C PRO A 126 22.48 8.42 7.45
N PRO A 127 22.61 7.84 8.66
CA PRO A 127 21.70 6.87 9.27
C PRO A 127 20.47 7.49 9.93
N LEU A 128 19.36 6.76 9.88
CA LEU A 128 18.09 7.16 10.48
C LEU A 128 17.74 6.29 11.69
N ARG A 129 16.90 6.81 12.59
CA ARG A 129 16.47 6.09 13.81
C ARG A 129 15.58 4.89 13.45
N GLU A 130 15.98 3.68 13.83
CA GLU A 130 15.22 2.45 13.55
C GLU A 130 13.89 2.32 14.31
N SER A 131 13.66 3.15 15.34
CA SER A 131 12.39 3.17 16.08
C SER A 131 11.22 3.74 15.28
N ASN A 132 11.49 4.38 14.14
CA ASN A 132 10.48 4.87 13.21
C ASN A 132 10.34 3.94 12.00
N LEU A 133 9.11 3.53 11.67
CA LEU A 133 8.84 2.56 10.61
C LEU A 133 9.15 3.09 9.20
N TYR A 134 9.03 4.41 8.97
CA TYR A 134 9.37 5.04 7.69
C TYR A 134 10.88 4.98 7.50
N PHE A 135 11.62 5.39 8.53
CA PHE A 135 13.08 5.37 8.53
C PHE A 135 13.64 3.97 8.40
N MET A 136 13.04 3.00 9.09
CA MET A 136 13.42 1.59 8.97
C MET A 136 13.29 1.09 7.51
N SER A 137 12.22 1.46 6.80
CA SER A 137 12.05 1.12 5.37
C SER A 137 13.02 1.85 4.46
N ILE A 138 13.33 3.13 4.72
CA ILE A 138 14.37 3.86 3.97
C ILE A 138 15.75 3.21 4.17
N MET A 139 16.10 2.84 5.40
CA MET A 139 17.35 2.14 5.68
C MET A 139 17.40 0.79 4.97
N ARG A 140 16.26 0.08 4.87
CA ARG A 140 16.16 -1.16 4.07
C ARG A 140 16.44 -0.91 2.60
N ILE A 141 15.88 0.15 1.99
CA ILE A 141 16.18 0.51 0.59
C ILE A 141 17.69 0.69 0.38
N HIS A 142 18.38 1.41 1.26
CA HIS A 142 19.83 1.61 1.15
C HIS A 142 20.66 0.32 1.27
N GLN A 143 20.10 -0.72 1.89
CA GLN A 143 20.75 -2.04 1.96
C GLN A 143 20.62 -2.81 0.64
N VAL A 144 19.47 -2.71 -0.05
CA VAL A 144 19.15 -3.55 -1.21
C VAL A 144 19.33 -2.86 -2.56
N LYS A 145 19.22 -1.54 -2.62
CA LYS A 145 19.39 -0.76 -3.87
C LYS A 145 20.77 -0.06 -3.87
N ARG A 146 21.36 0.05 -5.06
CA ARG A 146 22.64 0.72 -5.29
C ARG A 146 22.44 1.92 -6.21
N GLY A 147 23.34 2.90 -6.09
CA GLY A 147 23.30 4.14 -6.85
C GLY A 147 22.62 5.29 -6.10
N PRO A 148 22.47 6.45 -6.76
CA PRO A 148 21.81 7.61 -6.17
C PRO A 148 20.34 7.34 -5.84
N PHE A 149 19.91 7.75 -4.64
CA PHE A 149 18.56 7.46 -4.13
C PHE A 149 17.43 7.95 -5.07
N HIS A 150 17.62 9.09 -5.72
CA HIS A 150 16.64 9.67 -6.64
C HIS A 150 16.46 8.86 -7.93
N GLU A 151 17.42 8.03 -8.33
CA GLU A 151 17.33 7.21 -9.54
C GLU A 151 16.47 5.96 -9.31
N HIS A 152 16.60 5.32 -8.14
CA HIS A 152 15.93 4.04 -7.86
C HIS A 152 14.71 4.16 -6.94
N SER A 153 14.53 5.31 -6.29
CA SER A 153 13.44 5.61 -5.34
C SER A 153 12.89 7.02 -5.58
N SER A 154 12.63 7.34 -6.84
CA SER A 154 12.25 8.70 -7.28
C SER A 154 11.03 9.26 -6.56
N GLN A 155 10.00 8.45 -6.31
CA GLN A 155 8.78 8.89 -5.63
C GLN A 155 9.06 9.29 -4.17
N LEU A 156 9.83 8.49 -3.44
CA LEU A 156 10.26 8.81 -2.08
C LEU A 156 11.14 10.06 -2.06
N HIS A 157 12.03 10.22 -3.05
CA HIS A 157 12.84 11.42 -3.20
C HIS A 157 11.99 12.68 -3.47
N SER A 158 10.97 12.58 -4.34
CA SER A 158 10.03 13.67 -4.59
C SER A 158 9.22 14.03 -3.34
N ILE A 159 8.83 13.04 -2.53
CA ILE A 159 8.16 13.30 -1.24
C ILE A 159 9.12 14.04 -0.30
N ALA A 160 10.36 13.56 -0.17
CA ALA A 160 11.37 14.12 0.71
C ALA A 160 11.74 15.57 0.39
N THR A 161 11.75 15.93 -0.90
CA THR A 161 12.13 17.26 -1.38
C THR A 161 10.95 18.21 -1.55
N GLY A 162 9.75 17.70 -1.86
CA GLY A 162 8.60 18.50 -2.24
C GLY A 162 7.52 18.67 -1.17
N VAL A 163 7.47 17.80 -0.15
CA VAL A 163 6.39 17.84 0.86
C VAL A 163 6.88 18.54 2.13
N PRO A 164 6.19 19.59 2.61
CA PRO A 164 6.75 20.49 3.62
C PRO A 164 6.73 19.94 5.05
N ASN A 165 5.87 18.96 5.37
CA ASN A 165 5.75 18.41 6.72
C ASN A 165 5.15 17.00 6.72
N TRP A 166 5.35 16.28 7.82
CA TRP A 166 4.91 14.90 7.99
C TRP A 166 3.40 14.72 8.00
N ALA A 167 2.63 15.71 8.46
CA ALA A 167 1.18 15.69 8.36
C ALA A 167 0.70 15.60 6.90
N LYS A 168 1.30 16.38 5.99
CA LYS A 168 1.00 16.28 4.56
C LYS A 168 1.53 14.98 3.94
N VAL A 169 2.70 14.49 4.37
CA VAL A 169 3.21 13.18 3.92
C VAL A 169 2.20 12.09 4.28
N ASN A 170 1.78 12.02 5.55
CA ASN A 170 0.88 10.98 6.04
C ASN A 170 -0.47 11.00 5.30
N SER A 171 -1.12 12.16 5.21
CA SER A 171 -2.37 12.32 4.46
C SER A 171 -2.22 11.99 2.97
N GLY A 172 -1.08 12.36 2.36
CA GLY A 172 -0.78 12.02 0.96
C GLY A 172 -0.59 10.52 0.75
N LEU A 173 0.11 9.85 1.67
CA LEU A 173 0.34 8.40 1.61
C LEU A 173 -0.96 7.60 1.80
N PHE A 174 -1.88 8.05 2.65
CA PHE A 174 -3.21 7.42 2.75
C PHE A 174 -3.95 7.46 1.41
N LYS A 175 -4.01 8.62 0.76
CA LYS A 175 -4.65 8.77 -0.57
C LYS A 175 -3.97 7.91 -1.63
N MET A 176 -2.63 7.87 -1.61
CA MET A 176 -1.86 7.07 -2.55
C MET A 176 -2.07 5.56 -2.29
N TYR A 177 -2.19 5.11 -1.04
CA TYR A 177 -2.48 3.71 -0.71
C TYR A 177 -3.88 3.29 -1.17
N GLU A 178 -4.87 4.16 -0.98
CA GLU A 178 -6.22 3.93 -1.49
C GLU A 178 -6.22 3.76 -3.02
N ALA A 179 -5.54 4.65 -3.75
CA ALA A 179 -5.52 4.59 -5.21
C ALA A 179 -4.63 3.45 -5.78
N GLU A 180 -3.43 3.29 -5.24
CA GLU A 180 -2.38 2.44 -5.83
C GLU A 180 -2.34 1.03 -5.25
N VAL A 181 -2.93 0.81 -4.07
CA VAL A 181 -3.02 -0.52 -3.45
C VAL A 181 -4.47 -0.98 -3.47
N LEU A 182 -5.36 -0.34 -2.71
CA LEU A 182 -6.73 -0.85 -2.51
C LEU A 182 -7.60 -0.75 -3.77
N GLY A 183 -7.48 0.34 -4.52
CA GLY A 183 -8.22 0.59 -5.76
C GLY A 183 -7.68 -0.17 -6.97
N LYS A 184 -6.56 -0.89 -6.82
CA LYS A 184 -5.84 -1.50 -7.94
C LYS A 184 -6.11 -3.00 -7.98
N ARG A 185 -6.96 -3.43 -8.92
CA ARG A 185 -7.39 -4.84 -9.05
C ARG A 185 -6.21 -5.82 -9.06
N VAL A 186 -5.15 -5.53 -9.82
CA VAL A 186 -3.98 -6.41 -9.91
C VAL A 186 -3.26 -6.64 -8.57
N VAL A 187 -3.43 -5.72 -7.62
CA VAL A 187 -2.88 -5.81 -6.26
C VAL A 187 -3.85 -6.57 -5.34
N VAL A 188 -5.15 -6.25 -5.37
CA VAL A 188 -6.13 -6.78 -4.42
C VAL A 188 -6.85 -8.05 -4.87
N GLN A 189 -6.72 -8.48 -6.12
CA GLN A 189 -7.45 -9.64 -6.67
C GLN A 189 -7.21 -10.96 -5.94
N HIS A 190 -6.14 -11.07 -5.16
CA HIS A 190 -5.79 -12.27 -4.39
C HIS A 190 -6.10 -12.14 -2.89
N ILE A 191 -6.67 -11.02 -2.44
CA ILE A 191 -7.08 -10.86 -1.05
C ILE A 191 -8.30 -11.75 -0.78
N PRO A 192 -8.24 -12.67 0.21
CA PRO A 192 -9.27 -13.67 0.43
C PRO A 192 -10.43 -13.09 1.26
N LEU A 193 -11.16 -12.12 0.70
CA LEU A 193 -12.34 -11.54 1.34
C LEU A 193 -13.47 -12.58 1.45
N GLY A 194 -14.14 -12.57 2.60
CA GLY A 194 -15.18 -13.51 2.98
C GLY A 194 -15.33 -13.60 4.50
N GLY A 195 -16.57 -13.71 4.97
CA GLY A 195 -16.89 -13.86 6.40
C GLY A 195 -16.83 -12.52 7.15
N LEU A 196 -15.71 -12.23 7.83
CA LEU A 196 -15.56 -11.02 8.65
C LEU A 196 -15.44 -9.72 7.84
N LEU A 197 -14.94 -9.82 6.61
CA LEU A 197 -14.79 -8.71 5.68
C LEU A 197 -15.40 -9.15 4.35
N GLU A 198 -16.28 -8.32 3.80
CA GLU A 198 -16.95 -8.59 2.52
C GLU A 198 -16.80 -7.39 1.60
N TRP A 199 -16.91 -7.64 0.29
CA TRP A 199 -17.06 -6.57 -0.67
C TRP A 199 -18.43 -5.93 -0.50
N ASP A 200 -18.49 -4.59 -0.63
CA ASP A 200 -19.77 -3.91 -0.76
C ASP A 200 -20.55 -4.56 -1.90
N LYS A 201 -21.78 -5.00 -1.59
CA LYS A 201 -22.68 -5.47 -2.64
C LYS A 201 -22.88 -4.30 -3.58
N ALA A 202 -22.64 -4.51 -4.88
CA ALA A 202 -23.01 -3.53 -5.89
C ALA A 202 -24.45 -3.08 -5.58
N PRO A 203 -24.72 -1.76 -5.51
CA PRO A 203 -26.07 -1.29 -5.19
C PRO A 203 -27.03 -2.04 -6.10
N ALA A 204 -27.97 -2.75 -5.50
CA ALA A 204 -28.97 -3.49 -6.27
C ALA A 204 -29.56 -2.48 -7.25
N LEU A 205 -29.29 -2.63 -8.54
CA LEU A 205 -30.05 -1.97 -9.58
C LEU A 205 -31.49 -2.26 -9.21
N MET A 206 -32.20 -1.23 -8.73
CA MET A 206 -33.58 -1.38 -8.31
C MET A 206 -34.29 -1.95 -9.53
N SER A 207 -34.60 -3.25 -9.47
CA SER A 207 -35.43 -3.91 -10.44
C SER A 207 -36.82 -3.37 -10.20
N SER A 208 -37.13 -2.22 -10.79
CA SER A 208 -38.50 -1.81 -11.01
C SER A 208 -39.16 -2.94 -11.82
N PRO A 209 -40.27 -3.52 -11.34
CA PRO A 209 -41.04 -4.45 -12.15
C PRO A 209 -41.73 -3.63 -13.24
N GLY A 210 -41.10 -3.54 -14.41
CA GLY A 210 -41.59 -2.71 -15.50
C GLY A 210 -41.02 -3.12 -16.84
N THR A 211 -41.74 -4.02 -17.50
CA THR A 211 -41.74 -4.29 -18.95
C THR A 211 -40.44 -4.82 -19.57
N ALA A 212 -40.52 -6.09 -19.99
CA ALA A 212 -39.62 -6.66 -20.97
C ALA A 212 -39.63 -5.83 -22.26
N THR A 213 -38.45 -5.43 -22.73
CA THR A 213 -38.19 -5.32 -24.17
C THR A 213 -36.72 -5.60 -24.44
N SER A 214 -36.53 -6.49 -25.40
CA SER A 214 -35.28 -7.10 -25.84
C SER A 214 -34.29 -6.08 -26.41
N ALA A 215 -33.00 -6.19 -26.07
CA ALA A 215 -31.91 -5.95 -27.02
C ALA A 215 -30.60 -6.55 -26.50
N VAL A 216 -30.02 -7.39 -27.36
CA VAL A 216 -28.70 -8.01 -27.29
C VAL A 216 -27.62 -6.93 -27.43
N ALA A 217 -26.53 -7.01 -26.65
CA ALA A 217 -25.16 -6.73 -27.14
C ALA A 217 -24.09 -7.05 -26.09
N ALA A 218 -23.19 -7.95 -26.48
CA ALA A 218 -21.93 -8.23 -25.81
C ALA A 218 -21.06 -6.98 -25.67
N TRP A 219 -20.31 -6.86 -24.56
CA TRP A 219 -19.17 -5.96 -24.47
C TRP A 219 -17.92 -6.72 -24.07
N HIS A 220 -17.08 -6.88 -25.09
CA HIS A 220 -15.71 -7.35 -25.02
C HIS A 220 -14.83 -6.46 -24.13
N SER A 221 -13.87 -7.13 -23.50
CA SER A 221 -12.58 -6.61 -23.05
C SER A 221 -11.99 -5.54 -23.98
N ASN A 222 -11.58 -4.41 -23.43
CA ASN A 222 -10.49 -3.63 -24.03
C ASN A 222 -9.63 -2.94 -22.97
N SER A 223 -8.47 -3.54 -22.74
CA SER A 223 -7.26 -2.89 -22.28
C SER A 223 -6.89 -1.76 -23.24
N ASN A 224 -6.78 -0.52 -22.74
CA ASN A 224 -5.97 0.52 -23.40
C ASN A 224 -5.57 1.60 -22.38
N LEU A 225 -4.29 1.59 -22.02
CA LEU A 225 -3.58 2.69 -21.40
C LEU A 225 -3.54 3.88 -22.36
N PRO A 226 -3.70 5.14 -21.91
CA PRO A 226 -3.23 6.28 -22.67
C PRO A 226 -1.74 6.55 -22.39
N PRO A 227 -0.94 6.97 -23.40
CA PRO A 227 0.48 7.27 -23.24
C PRO A 227 0.69 8.66 -22.64
N VAL A 228 1.86 8.86 -22.01
CA VAL A 228 2.28 10.11 -21.36
C VAL A 228 3.26 10.92 -22.23
N ARG A 229 3.08 12.26 -22.20
CA ARG A 229 4.02 13.40 -22.46
C ARG A 229 4.27 13.88 -23.91
N ALA A 230 4.60 15.15 -24.22
CA ALA A 230 5.04 16.33 -23.44
C ALA A 230 4.68 17.69 -24.14
N ARG A 231 4.93 18.83 -23.45
CA ARG A 231 4.63 20.24 -23.81
C ARG A 231 5.47 20.86 -24.94
N ARG A 232 4.89 21.87 -25.62
CA ARG A 232 5.38 23.26 -25.92
C ARG A 232 4.44 23.83 -27.00
N THR A 233 4.01 25.09 -27.09
CA THR A 233 4.49 26.42 -26.64
C THR A 233 3.31 27.39 -26.87
N ASP A 234 3.07 28.34 -25.96
CA ASP A 234 2.17 29.47 -26.21
C ASP A 234 2.74 30.36 -27.33
N ILE A 235 1.91 30.68 -28.33
CA ILE A 235 2.15 31.77 -29.26
C ILE A 235 1.01 32.77 -29.06
N SER A 236 1.33 33.88 -28.38
CA SER A 236 0.51 35.07 -28.39
C SER A 236 1.39 36.31 -28.42
N ARG A 237 1.10 37.20 -29.39
CA ARG A 237 1.54 38.59 -29.61
C ARG A 237 2.86 38.86 -30.35
N MET A 238 2.73 39.31 -31.60
CA MET A 238 3.36 40.55 -32.09
C MET A 238 2.54 41.08 -33.28
N GLY A 239 2.17 42.37 -33.24
CA GLY A 239 1.36 43.04 -34.26
C GLY A 239 2.16 43.44 -35.50
N PRO A 240 1.50 43.96 -36.56
CA PRO A 240 2.19 44.50 -37.72
C PRO A 240 2.52 45.99 -37.54
N SER A 241 3.78 46.32 -37.82
CA SER A 241 4.27 47.67 -38.10
C SER A 241 3.98 48.03 -39.56
N SER A 242 3.48 49.24 -39.82
CA SER A 242 3.62 49.90 -41.13
C SER A 242 3.95 51.37 -40.94
N SER A 243 5.08 51.74 -41.52
CA SER A 243 5.63 53.07 -41.74
C SER A 243 4.79 53.92 -42.70
N SER A 244 4.52 55.16 -42.32
CA SER A 244 4.53 56.39 -43.13
C SER A 244 4.40 57.58 -42.17
#